data_AF-A0A4W6DAV9-F1
#
_entry.id   AF-A0A4W6DAV9-F1
#
_cell.length_a   1.000
_cell.length_b   1.000
_cell.length_c   1.000
_cell.angle_alpha   90.00
_cell.angle_beta   90.00
_cell.angle_gamma   90.00
#
_symmetry.space_group_name_H-M   'P 1'
#
loop_
_entity.id
_entity.type
_entity.pdbx_description
1 polymer ?
#
loop_
_entity_poly.entity_id
_entity_poly.type
_entity_poly.pdbx_seq_one_letter_code
_entity_poly.pdbx_strand_id
1 'polypeptide(L)'
;MGTDSPFLLAAVSLLSVLQMGYLARQVGLSRMVHKVLPPSVTGPPEFERTFRAHQNCVECYPLFLVTLWTCGMFFSEVTAATGGLL
;
A
#
# COMPACT_ATOMS: atom_id res chain seq x y z
N MET A 1 16.76 -27.83 -13.13
CA MET A 1 15.51 -27.04 -13.14
C MET A 1 15.68 -26.00 -12.04
N GLY A 2 16.26 -24.85 -12.38
CA GLY A 2 16.45 -23.77 -11.40
C GLY A 2 15.07 -23.21 -11.07
N THR A 3 14.69 -23.21 -9.81
CA THR A 3 13.51 -22.49 -9.36
C THR A 3 13.82 -21.00 -9.47
N ASP A 4 13.40 -20.37 -10.56
CA ASP A 4 13.39 -18.91 -10.67
C ASP A 4 12.50 -18.41 -9.51
N SER A 5 13.15 -17.87 -8.49
CA SER A 5 12.46 -17.34 -7.31
C SER A 5 11.73 -16.07 -7.73
N PRO A 6 10.53 -15.76 -7.18
CA PRO A 6 9.70 -14.66 -7.66
C PRO A 6 10.22 -13.28 -7.19
N PHE A 7 11.41 -12.91 -7.65
CA PHE A 7 12.12 -11.71 -7.23
C PHE A 7 11.39 -10.43 -7.61
N LEU A 8 10.69 -10.39 -8.75
CA LEU A 8 9.93 -9.21 -9.18
C LEU A 8 8.71 -9.00 -8.29
N LEU A 9 7.98 -10.07 -7.95
CA LEU A 9 6.84 -9.98 -7.03
C LEU A 9 7.29 -9.53 -5.64
N ALA A 10 8.42 -10.05 -5.16
CA ALA A 10 9.02 -9.66 -3.89
C ALA A 10 9.44 -8.18 -3.89
N ALA A 11 10.08 -7.71 -4.98
CA ALA A 11 10.47 -6.31 -5.12
C ALA A 11 9.26 -5.37 -5.13
N VAL A 12 8.20 -5.69 -5.91
CA VAL A 12 6.96 -4.90 -5.95
C VAL A 12 6.24 -4.92 -4.60
N SER A 13 6.22 -6.06 -3.91
CA SER A 13 5.65 -6.17 -2.56
C SER A 13 6.41 -5.32 -1.53
N LEU A 14 7.74 -5.27 -1.59
CA LEU A 14 8.54 -4.41 -0.72
C LEU A 14 8.30 -2.94 -1.02
N LEU A 15 8.25 -2.57 -2.31
CA LEU A 15 7.96 -1.20 -2.72
C LEU A 15 6.58 -0.74 -2.25
N SER A 16 5.56 -1.60 -2.36
CA SER A 16 4.21 -1.28 -1.92
C SER A 16 4.09 -1.14 -0.40
N VAL A 17 4.84 -1.93 0.39
CA VAL A 17 4.98 -1.72 1.85
C VAL A 17 5.60 -0.36 2.15
N LEU A 18 6.65 0.06 1.43
CA LEU A 18 7.26 1.38 1.61
C LEU A 18 6.26 2.50 1.31
N GLN A 19 5.44 2.36 0.26
CA GLN A 19 4.37 3.30 -0.05
C GLN A 19 3.31 3.35 1.07
N MET A 20 2.86 2.21 1.59
CA MET A 20 1.92 2.16 2.72
C MET A 20 2.51 2.84 3.97
N GLY A 21 3.78 2.59 4.28
CA GLY A 21 4.49 3.25 5.38
C GLY A 21 4.61 4.77 5.19
N TYR A 22 4.87 5.22 3.96
CA TYR A 22 4.87 6.65 3.63
C TYR A 22 3.49 7.28 3.87
N LEU A 23 2.42 6.67 3.37
CA LEU A 23 1.05 7.18 3.56
C LEU A 23 0.68 7.21 5.06
N ALA A 24 1.03 6.18 5.83
CA ALA A 24 0.84 6.15 7.28
C ALA A 24 1.59 7.30 7.98
N ARG A 25 2.83 7.57 7.56
CA ARG A 25 3.62 8.71 8.05
C ARG A 25 2.95 10.04 7.74
N GLN A 26 2.37 10.21 6.54
CA GLN A 26 1.64 11.42 6.19
C GLN A 26 0.41 11.64 7.09
N VAL A 27 -0.32 10.58 7.43
CA VAL A 27 -1.40 10.65 8.43
C VAL A 27 -0.85 11.10 9.79
N GLY A 28 0.27 10.52 10.24
CA GLY A 28 0.94 10.91 11.50
C GLY A 28 1.33 12.38 11.54
N LEU A 29 1.94 12.89 10.46
CA LEU A 29 2.26 14.31 10.33
C LEU A 29 1.01 15.19 10.32
N SER A 30 -0.03 14.77 9.60
CA SER A 30 -1.30 15.49 9.57
C SER A 30 -1.96 15.55 10.96
N ARG A 31 -1.83 14.50 11.79
CA ARG A 31 -2.28 14.53 13.19
C ARG A 31 -1.55 15.59 13.99
N MET A 32 -0.23 15.72 13.80
CA MET A 32 0.57 16.74 14.51
C MET A 32 0.16 18.15 14.10
N VAL A 33 0.01 18.41 12.80
CA VAL A 33 -0.38 19.73 12.26
C VAL A 33 -1.76 20.15 12.75
N HIS A 34 -2.73 19.24 12.72
CA HIS A 34 -4.13 19.52 13.06
C HIS A 34 -4.48 19.23 14.52
N LYS A 35 -3.50 18.81 15.33
CA LYS A 35 -3.64 18.45 16.76
C LYS A 35 -4.75 17.40 17.01
N VAL A 36 -4.90 16.45 16.09
CA VAL A 36 -5.87 15.35 16.23
C VAL A 36 -5.23 14.20 17.00
N LEU A 37 -5.42 14.23 18.32
CA LEU A 37 -4.89 13.22 19.23
C LEU A 37 -5.62 11.87 19.05
N PRO A 38 -4.89 10.74 19.05
CA PRO A 38 -5.51 9.43 19.19
C PRO A 38 -6.37 9.36 20.47
N PRO A 39 -7.51 8.64 20.47
CA PRO A 39 -8.02 7.76 19.41
C PRO A 39 -8.86 8.47 18.34
N SER A 40 -8.95 9.81 18.34
CA SER A 40 -9.81 10.52 17.39
C SER A 40 -9.39 10.26 15.93
N VAL A 41 -10.40 10.10 15.07
CA VAL A 41 -10.27 9.94 13.62
C VAL A 41 -11.06 11.00 12.84
N THR A 42 -11.62 11.98 13.56
CA THR A 42 -12.35 13.13 13.01
C THR A 42 -11.65 14.43 13.39
N GLY A 43 -11.79 15.46 12.54
CA GLY A 43 -11.08 16.72 12.72
C GLY A 43 -11.29 17.68 11.55
N PRO A 44 -10.34 18.60 11.28
CA PRO A 44 -10.42 19.47 10.13
C PRO A 44 -10.48 18.68 8.81
N PRO A 45 -11.17 19.19 7.76
CA PRO A 45 -11.34 18.47 6.49
C PRO A 45 -10.03 18.03 5.81
N GLU A 46 -8.92 18.73 6.06
CA GLU A 46 -7.59 18.37 5.55
C GLU A 46 -7.04 17.09 6.19
N PHE A 47 -7.20 16.95 7.51
CA PHE A 47 -6.85 15.73 8.22
C PHE A 47 -7.74 14.56 7.77
N GLU A 48 -9.05 14.78 7.67
CA GLU A 48 -9.98 13.71 7.29
C GLU A 48 -9.70 13.19 5.87
N ARG A 49 -9.38 14.07 4.92
CA ARG A 49 -8.96 13.66 3.56
C ARG A 49 -7.67 12.84 3.58
N THR A 50 -6.66 13.29 4.34
CA THR A 50 -5.38 12.56 4.46
C THR A 50 -5.58 11.19 5.10
N PHE A 51 -6.37 11.12 6.18
CA PHE A 51 -6.69 9.89 6.89
C PHE A 51 -7.47 8.91 5.99
N ARG A 52 -8.50 9.40 5.28
CA ARG A 52 -9.32 8.59 4.37
C ARG A 52 -8.54 8.08 3.16
N ALA A 53 -7.66 8.89 2.59
CA ALA A 53 -6.78 8.43 1.51
C ALA A 53 -5.93 7.22 1.94
N HIS A 54 -5.31 7.29 3.12
CA HIS A 54 -4.57 6.15 3.67
C HIS A 54 -5.48 4.95 3.96
N GLN A 55 -6.66 5.15 4.57
CA GLN A 55 -7.60 4.05 4.86
C GLN A 55 -8.07 3.34 3.59
N ASN A 56 -8.43 4.08 2.53
CA ASN A 56 -8.80 3.47 1.25
C ASN A 56 -7.67 2.59 0.70
N CYS A 57 -6.40 3.03 0.80
CA CYS A 57 -5.26 2.21 0.41
C CYS A 57 -5.13 0.95 1.29
N VAL A 58 -5.33 1.06 2.61
CA VAL A 58 -5.32 -0.10 3.54
C VAL A 58 -6.40 -1.11 3.19
N GLU A 59 -7.61 -0.65 2.87
CA GLU A 59 -8.75 -1.50 2.50
C GLU A 59 -8.50 -2.25 1.19
N CYS A 60 -7.85 -1.62 0.21
CA CYS A 60 -7.53 -2.25 -1.08
C CYS A 60 -6.24 -3.09 -1.05
N TYR A 61 -5.35 -2.88 -0.08
CA TYR A 61 -4.03 -3.52 -0.06
C TYR A 61 -4.06 -5.06 -0.06
N PRO A 62 -4.96 -5.74 0.68
CA PRO A 62 -5.08 -7.20 0.60
C PRO A 62 -5.51 -7.68 -0.78
N LEU A 63 -6.42 -6.97 -1.45
CA LEU A 63 -6.86 -7.29 -2.81
C LEU A 63 -5.69 -7.20 -3.78
N PHE A 64 -4.93 -6.11 -3.70
CA PHE A 64 -3.71 -5.90 -4.48
C PHE A 64 -2.72 -7.06 -4.30
N LEU A 65 -2.40 -7.44 -3.07
CA LEU A 65 -1.44 -8.52 -2.80
C LEU A 65 -1.92 -9.87 -3.32
N VAL A 66 -3.18 -10.23 -3.10
CA VAL A 66 -3.74 -11.48 -3.59
C VAL A 66 -3.68 -11.51 -5.12
N THR A 67 -4.09 -10.45 -5.81
CA THR A 67 -4.02 -10.36 -7.27
C THR A 67 -2.58 -10.40 -7.79
N LEU A 68 -1.65 -9.63 -7.21
CA LEU A 68 -0.25 -9.61 -7.61
C LEU A 68 0.38 -11.01 -7.56
N TRP A 69 0.23 -11.71 -6.44
CA TRP A 69 0.83 -13.01 -6.24
C TRP A 69 0.14 -14.10 -7.07
N THR A 70 -1.19 -14.09 -7.16
CA THR A 70 -1.91 -15.07 -8.00
C THR A 70 -1.57 -14.91 -9.48
N CYS A 71 -1.59 -13.70 -10.02
CA CYS A 71 -1.17 -13.45 -11.40
C CYS A 71 0.31 -13.79 -11.63
N GLY A 72 1.18 -13.50 -10.67
CA GLY A 72 2.60 -13.78 -10.77
C GLY A 72 2.93 -15.28 -10.77
N MET A 73 2.25 -16.06 -9.93
CA MET A 73 2.47 -17.50 -9.79
C MET A 73 1.81 -18.34 -10.89
N PHE A 74 0.61 -17.94 -11.36
CA PHE A 74 -0.21 -18.76 -12.25
C PHE A 74 -0.31 -18.24 -13.70
N PHE A 75 0.20 -17.04 -13.99
CA PHE A 75 0.15 -16.47 -15.33
C PHE A 75 1.53 -16.02 -15.84
N SER A 76 2.04 -14.90 -15.34
CA SER A 76 3.37 -14.40 -15.72
C SER A 76 3.88 -13.37 -14.73
N GLU A 77 5.04 -13.64 -14.15
CA GLU A 77 5.69 -12.78 -13.15
C GLU A 77 5.92 -11.35 -13.68
N VAL A 78 6.42 -11.22 -14.92
CA VAL A 78 6.71 -9.93 -15.55
C VAL A 78 5.43 -9.11 -15.75
N THR A 79 4.35 -9.75 -16.21
CA THR A 79 3.07 -9.04 -16.41
C THR A 79 2.44 -8.62 -15.07
N ALA A 80 2.52 -9.47 -14.05
CA ALA A 80 2.01 -9.16 -12.72
C ALA A 80 2.80 -8.02 -12.07
N ALA A 81 4.13 -8.06 -12.17
CA ALA A 81 4.99 -6.99 -11.64
C ALA A 81 4.77 -5.66 -12.37
N THR A 82 4.65 -5.68 -13.70
CA THR A 82 4.36 -4.46 -14.49
C THR A 82 2.99 -3.91 -14.13
N GLY A 83 1.97 -4.76 -14.02
CA GLY A 83 0.63 -4.35 -13.60
C GLY A 83 0.58 -3.82 -12.17
N GLY A 84 1.42 -4.33 -11.27
CA GLY A 84 1.50 -3.84 -9.89
C GLY A 84 2.27 -2.53 -9.71
N LEU A 85 3.02 -2.09 -10.73
CA LEU A 85 3.73 -0.80 -10.74
C LEU A 85 2.90 0.34 -11.37
N LEU A 86 1.80 0.01 -12.05
CA LEU A 86 0.85 0.96 -12.64
C LEU A 86 -0.19 1.41 -11.61
#